data_AF-A0A7S0WC42-F1
#
_entry.id   AF-A0A7S0WC42-F1
#
_cell.length_a   1.000
_cell.length_b   1.000
_cell.length_c   1.000
_cell.angle_alpha   90.00
_cell.angle_beta   90.00
_cell.angle_gamma   90.00
#
_symmetry.space_group_name_H-M   'P 1'
#
loop_
_entity.id
_entity.type
_entity.pdbx_description
1 polymer ?
#
loop_
_entity_poly.entity_id
_entity_poly.type
_entity_poly.pdbx_seq_one_letter_code
_entity_poly.pdbx_strand_id
1 'polypeptide(L)'
;GRYSFRQAELRALLEMEGITDAPMRWTREGDADGMDSAFMEIELPNEDVARRVAQRSVCMKGIFHPWGSGKTQDECFEKVKEFGADKMEPYCREGSSFRINFYSYGGKIGSAASKAVIDRAFSVVPFKGQVQLDKTKKGVKQGAAAHRADHQFWYFEDTRCIPGEEVLHFGSMTGAVKG
;
A
#
# COMPACT_ATOMS: atom_id res chain seq x y z
N GLY A 1 -21.95 10.99 1.61
CA GLY A 1 -21.73 10.32 0.31
C GLY A 1 -22.29 8.92 0.33
N ARG A 2 -22.48 8.30 -0.84
CA ARG A 2 -23.03 6.93 -0.99
C ARG A 2 -22.13 5.81 -0.41
N TYR A 3 -20.97 6.14 0.18
CA TYR A 3 -20.08 5.21 0.90
C TYR A 3 -19.85 5.56 2.39
N SER A 4 -20.85 6.14 3.05
CA SER A 4 -20.79 6.44 4.48
C SER A 4 -20.44 5.21 5.35
N PHE A 5 -20.79 4.01 4.92
CA PHE A 5 -20.53 2.78 5.66
C PHE A 5 -19.05 2.41 5.77
N ARG A 6 -18.20 2.74 4.78
CA ARG A 6 -16.75 2.47 4.86
C ARG A 6 -16.09 3.31 5.95
N GLN A 7 -16.43 4.60 5.97
CA GLN A 7 -15.94 5.52 6.99
C GLN A 7 -16.52 5.17 8.36
N ALA A 8 -17.81 4.83 8.43
CA ALA A 8 -18.46 4.43 9.68
C ALA A 8 -17.86 3.12 10.25
N GLU A 9 -17.62 2.11 9.41
CA GLU A 9 -16.92 0.89 9.82
C GLU A 9 -15.54 1.22 10.36
N LEU A 10 -14.75 1.99 9.61
CA LEU A 10 -13.39 2.34 10.02
C LEU A 10 -13.39 3.10 11.36
N ARG A 11 -14.31 4.06 11.55
CA ARG A 11 -14.46 4.77 12.84
C ARG A 11 -14.78 3.81 13.97
N ALA A 12 -15.74 2.92 13.79
CA ALA A 12 -16.08 1.93 14.82
C ALA A 12 -14.88 1.03 15.17
N LEU A 13 -14.09 0.61 14.18
CA LEU A 13 -12.88 -0.19 14.41
C LEU A 13 -11.79 0.58 15.16
N LEU A 14 -11.62 1.88 14.88
CA LEU A 14 -10.68 2.73 15.60
C LEU A 14 -11.14 2.99 17.04
N GLU A 15 -12.43 3.20 17.27
CA GLU A 15 -13.00 3.35 18.61
C GLU A 15 -12.75 2.09 19.47
N MET A 16 -12.83 0.89 18.89
CA MET A 16 -12.47 -0.36 19.58
C MET A 16 -10.99 -0.42 19.99
N GLU A 17 -10.12 0.32 19.32
CA GLU A 17 -8.69 0.46 19.64
C GLU A 17 -8.42 1.69 20.54
N GLY A 18 -9.47 2.38 21.01
CA GLY A 18 -9.37 3.56 21.86
C GLY A 18 -9.01 4.85 21.11
N ILE A 19 -9.20 4.89 19.79
CA ILE A 19 -8.86 6.03 18.92
C ILE A 19 -10.15 6.69 18.43
N THR A 20 -10.51 7.82 19.04
CA THR A 20 -11.77 8.54 18.73
C THR A 20 -11.60 9.67 17.72
N ASP A 21 -10.41 10.28 17.66
CA ASP A 21 -10.18 11.54 16.95
C ASP A 21 -9.15 11.41 15.81
N ALA A 22 -8.97 10.21 15.27
CA ALA A 22 -8.07 10.03 14.13
C ALA A 22 -8.54 10.87 12.93
N PRO A 23 -7.67 11.72 12.36
CA PRO A 23 -7.99 12.43 11.13
C PRO A 23 -8.15 11.41 10.01
N MET A 24 -9.30 11.48 9.33
CA MET A 24 -9.62 10.66 8.17
C MET A 24 -9.89 11.56 6.99
N ARG A 25 -9.19 11.32 5.89
CA ARG A 25 -9.36 12.10 4.67
C ARG A 25 -9.51 11.17 3.48
N TRP A 26 -10.58 11.35 2.71
CA TRP A 26 -10.62 10.74 1.38
C TRP A 26 -9.50 11.35 0.56
N THR A 27 -8.72 10.52 -0.13
CA THR A 27 -7.59 11.04 -0.94
C THR A 27 -8.08 12.02 -1.99
N ARG A 28 -9.34 11.89 -2.44
CA ARG A 28 -10.03 12.79 -3.37
C ARG A 28 -11.53 12.83 -3.08
N GLU A 29 -12.14 13.99 -3.30
CA GLU A 29 -13.59 14.15 -3.35
C GLU A 29 -14.08 13.85 -4.77
N GLY A 30 -14.93 12.84 -4.95
CA GLY A 30 -15.47 12.46 -6.26
C GLY A 30 -14.43 11.83 -7.19
N ASP A 31 -14.42 10.51 -7.26
CA ASP A 31 -13.77 9.77 -8.33
C ASP A 31 -14.47 10.02 -9.69
N ALA A 32 -13.97 9.40 -10.76
CA ALA A 32 -14.52 9.56 -12.12
C ALA A 32 -16.03 9.27 -12.24
N ASP A 33 -16.61 8.53 -11.29
CA ASP A 33 -18.03 8.14 -11.27
C ASP A 33 -18.86 8.98 -10.26
N GLY A 34 -18.28 10.05 -9.70
CA GLY A 34 -18.91 10.89 -8.68
C GLY A 34 -19.02 10.23 -7.30
N MET A 35 -18.16 9.25 -7.03
CA MET A 35 -18.15 8.42 -5.82
C MET A 35 -16.97 8.78 -4.92
N ASP A 36 -17.06 8.52 -3.61
CA ASP A 36 -15.92 8.76 -2.71
C ASP A 36 -14.75 7.82 -3.09
N SER A 37 -13.51 8.33 -3.11
CA SER A 37 -12.29 7.59 -3.49
C SER A 37 -12.24 6.16 -2.90
N ALA A 38 -11.64 5.22 -3.63
CA ALA A 38 -11.36 3.88 -3.08
C ALA A 38 -10.30 3.92 -1.95
N PHE A 39 -9.61 5.06 -1.79
CA PHE A 39 -8.52 5.26 -0.85
C PHE A 39 -8.89 6.33 0.17
N MET A 40 -8.57 6.03 1.42
CA MET A 40 -8.68 6.93 2.55
C MET A 40 -7.35 6.96 3.27
N GLU A 41 -6.90 8.17 3.60
CA GLU A 41 -5.75 8.39 4.46
C GLU A 41 -6.21 8.49 5.91
N ILE A 42 -5.47 7.81 6.77
CA ILE A 42 -5.65 7.83 8.22
C ILE A 42 -4.30 7.86 8.90
N GLU A 43 -4.20 8.58 10.01
CA GLU A 43 -3.04 8.53 10.89
C GLU A 43 -3.27 7.51 12.01
N LEU A 44 -2.35 6.56 12.15
CA LEU A 44 -2.40 5.53 13.19
C LEU A 44 -1.15 5.57 14.07
N PRO A 45 -1.25 5.25 15.36
CA PRO A 45 -0.12 5.32 16.28
C PRO A 45 1.04 4.36 15.93
N ASN A 46 0.71 3.18 15.37
CA ASN A 46 1.69 2.17 14.97
C ASN A 46 1.06 1.11 14.05
N GLU A 47 1.91 0.25 13.48
CA GLU A 47 1.49 -0.83 12.58
C GLU A 47 0.66 -1.93 13.26
N ASP A 48 0.80 -2.14 14.57
CA ASP A 48 0.03 -3.17 15.27
C ASP A 48 -1.44 -2.80 15.36
N VAL A 49 -1.74 -1.52 15.61
CA VAL A 49 -3.11 -0.98 15.49
C VAL A 49 -3.63 -1.18 14.07
N ALA A 50 -2.85 -0.80 13.06
CA ALA A 50 -3.23 -0.97 11.65
C ALA A 50 -3.57 -2.44 11.33
N ARG A 51 -2.76 -3.38 11.83
CA ARG A 51 -2.99 -4.82 11.64
C ARG A 51 -4.29 -5.28 12.31
N ARG A 52 -4.57 -4.85 13.54
CA ARG A 52 -5.80 -5.23 14.27
C ARG A 52 -7.05 -4.65 13.61
N VAL A 53 -7.00 -3.39 13.18
CA VAL A 53 -8.07 -2.73 12.42
C VAL A 53 -8.32 -3.46 11.11
N ALA A 54 -7.27 -3.73 10.33
CA ALA A 54 -7.39 -4.47 9.08
C ALA A 54 -7.99 -5.87 9.28
N GLN A 55 -7.55 -6.62 10.30
CA GLN A 55 -8.07 -7.96 10.59
C GLN A 55 -9.57 -8.02 10.87
N ARG A 56 -10.18 -6.92 11.32
CA ARG A 56 -11.60 -6.83 11.67
C ARG A 56 -12.46 -6.16 10.60
N SER A 57 -11.86 -5.50 9.62
CA SER A 57 -12.59 -4.80 8.57
C SER A 57 -13.15 -5.77 7.53
N VAL A 58 -14.38 -5.49 7.09
CA VAL A 58 -15.05 -6.16 5.98
C VAL A 58 -14.99 -5.31 4.72
N CYS A 59 -14.93 -3.97 4.85
CA CYS A 59 -14.93 -3.06 3.71
C CYS A 59 -13.53 -2.75 3.15
N MET A 60 -12.46 -3.00 3.93
CA MET A 60 -11.09 -2.67 3.56
C MET A 60 -10.33 -3.91 3.06
N LYS A 61 -9.56 -3.75 1.98
CA LYS A 61 -8.69 -4.83 1.47
C LYS A 61 -7.34 -4.90 2.19
N GLY A 62 -6.87 -3.77 2.71
CA GLY A 62 -5.68 -3.67 3.53
C GLY A 62 -5.30 -2.23 3.79
N ILE A 63 -4.30 -2.04 4.65
CA ILE A 63 -3.74 -0.72 4.94
C ILE A 63 -2.37 -0.65 4.28
N PHE A 64 -2.16 0.43 3.52
CA PHE A 64 -0.88 0.74 2.93
C PHE A 64 -0.20 1.82 3.77
N HIS A 65 1.07 1.60 4.10
CA HIS A 65 1.92 2.59 4.75
C HIS A 65 2.82 3.24 3.68
N PRO A 66 2.43 4.41 3.13
CA PRO A 66 3.21 5.11 2.13
C PRO A 66 4.52 5.63 2.74
N TRP A 67 5.64 5.32 2.11
CA TRP A 67 6.94 5.92 2.42
C TRP A 67 7.20 7.15 1.55
N GLY A 68 6.66 7.15 0.34
CA GLY A 68 6.71 8.28 -0.57
C GLY A 68 5.48 8.34 -1.46
N SER A 69 5.15 9.55 -1.91
CA SER A 69 4.02 9.80 -2.81
C SER A 69 4.34 10.98 -3.73
N GLY A 70 3.92 10.93 -4.99
CA GLY A 70 4.20 11.99 -5.96
C GLY A 70 3.41 11.83 -7.25
N LYS A 71 3.41 12.86 -8.10
CA LYS A 71 2.78 12.80 -9.43
C LYS A 71 3.68 12.12 -10.46
N THR A 72 4.99 12.11 -10.20
CA THR A 72 5.99 11.42 -11.01
C THR A 72 6.75 10.39 -10.18
N GLN A 73 7.36 9.41 -10.86
CA GLN A 73 8.19 8.41 -10.17
C GLN A 73 9.33 9.07 -9.41
N ASP A 74 9.93 10.11 -9.98
CA ASP A 74 11.02 10.84 -9.35
C ASP A 74 10.58 11.52 -8.06
N GLU A 75 9.47 12.26 -8.09
CA GLU A 75 8.90 12.88 -6.88
C GLU A 75 8.59 11.84 -5.81
N CYS A 76 7.98 10.71 -6.20
CA CYS A 76 7.65 9.63 -5.28
C CYS A 76 8.91 9.06 -4.60
N PHE A 77 9.95 8.74 -5.37
CA PHE A 77 11.17 8.15 -4.83
C PHE A 77 12.07 9.15 -4.09
N GLU A 78 12.03 10.45 -4.40
CA GLU A 78 12.65 11.47 -3.54
C GLU A 78 11.95 11.51 -2.17
N LYS A 79 10.62 11.40 -2.12
CA LYS A 79 9.90 11.27 -0.84
C LYS A 79 10.22 9.98 -0.10
N VAL A 80 10.38 8.86 -0.81
CA VAL A 80 10.87 7.62 -0.19
C VAL A 80 12.25 7.86 0.43
N LYS A 81 13.16 8.58 -0.24
CA LYS A 81 14.48 8.89 0.30
C LYS A 81 14.41 9.75 1.56
N GLU A 82 13.52 10.74 1.59
CA GLU A 82 13.27 11.60 2.76
C GLU A 82 12.71 10.82 3.97
N PHE A 83 11.98 9.71 3.74
CA PHE A 83 11.43 8.88 4.82
C PHE A 83 12.53 8.37 5.78
N GLY A 84 13.71 8.10 5.24
CA GLY A 84 14.93 7.78 5.99
C GLY A 84 15.19 6.28 6.16
N ALA A 85 16.46 5.90 6.05
CA ALA A 85 16.88 4.50 6.10
C ALA A 85 16.60 3.83 7.45
N ASP A 86 16.68 4.57 8.56
CA ASP A 86 16.44 4.03 9.91
C ASP A 86 15.01 3.49 10.06
N LYS A 87 14.02 4.13 9.44
CA LYS A 87 12.63 3.67 9.44
C LYS A 87 12.39 2.50 8.50
N MET A 88 13.20 2.38 7.44
CA MET A 88 13.12 1.27 6.48
C MET A 88 13.86 0.03 6.97
N GLU A 89 14.85 0.20 7.85
CA GLU A 89 15.72 -0.86 8.33
C GLU A 89 14.93 -2.10 8.77
N PRO A 90 13.85 -2.01 9.59
CA PRO A 90 13.13 -3.19 10.06
C PRO A 90 12.60 -4.10 8.94
N TYR A 91 12.33 -3.54 7.75
CA TYR A 91 11.80 -4.23 6.57
C TYR A 91 12.88 -4.68 5.57
N CYS A 92 14.13 -4.24 5.77
CA CYS A 92 15.22 -4.42 4.81
C CYS A 92 16.39 -5.25 5.36
N ARG A 93 16.23 -5.89 6.52
CA ARG A 93 17.29 -6.65 7.21
C ARG A 93 17.77 -7.87 6.42
N GLU A 94 19.01 -8.26 6.66
CA GLU A 94 19.53 -9.56 6.22
C GLU A 94 18.76 -10.69 6.92
N GLY A 95 18.66 -11.85 6.26
CA GLY A 95 17.93 -13.01 6.77
C GLY A 95 16.40 -12.90 6.66
N SER A 96 15.86 -11.76 6.21
CA SER A 96 14.45 -11.64 5.80
C SER A 96 14.30 -11.80 4.29
N SER A 97 13.05 -11.88 3.86
CA SER A 97 12.68 -11.93 2.46
C SER A 97 11.69 -10.81 2.11
N PHE A 98 11.76 -10.33 0.88
CA PHE A 98 10.85 -9.30 0.42
C PHE A 98 10.34 -9.51 -0.99
N ARG A 99 9.21 -8.86 -1.30
CA ARG A 99 8.65 -8.78 -2.64
C ARG A 99 8.20 -7.35 -2.93
N ILE A 100 8.41 -6.90 -4.16
CA ILE A 100 7.80 -5.69 -4.71
C ILE A 100 6.61 -6.08 -5.57
N ASN A 101 5.43 -5.59 -5.22
CA ASN A 101 4.17 -5.78 -5.94
C ASN A 101 3.80 -4.50 -6.69
N PHE A 102 3.05 -4.70 -7.77
CA PHE A 102 2.60 -3.63 -8.66
C PHE A 102 1.08 -3.63 -8.68
N TYR A 103 0.47 -2.49 -8.39
CA TYR A 103 -0.98 -2.33 -8.46
C TYR A 103 -1.35 -1.04 -9.17
N SER A 104 -2.30 -1.13 -10.10
CA SER A 104 -2.89 0.03 -10.75
C SER A 104 -4.41 -0.06 -10.59
N TYR A 105 -5.01 0.99 -10.05
CA TYR A 105 -6.46 1.09 -9.93
C TYR A 105 -7.05 1.49 -11.29
N GLY A 106 -7.64 0.53 -12.01
CA GLY A 106 -8.28 0.72 -13.32
C GLY A 106 -7.37 0.67 -14.54
N GLY A 107 -6.09 0.36 -14.34
CA GLY A 107 -5.13 0.19 -15.42
C GLY A 107 -4.30 -1.07 -15.27
N LYS A 108 -3.18 -1.09 -15.99
CA LYS A 108 -2.14 -2.12 -15.88
C LYS A 108 -0.78 -1.45 -16.00
N ILE A 109 0.14 -1.86 -15.14
CA ILE A 109 1.53 -1.41 -15.19
C ILE A 109 2.28 -2.33 -16.16
N GLY A 110 2.86 -1.73 -17.21
CA GLY A 110 3.63 -2.46 -18.21
C GLY A 110 4.99 -2.95 -17.67
N SER A 111 5.55 -3.99 -18.28
CA SER A 111 6.82 -4.59 -17.83
C SER A 111 8.00 -3.62 -17.81
N ALA A 112 8.09 -2.71 -18.79
CA ALA A 112 9.11 -1.67 -18.84
C ALA A 112 8.98 -0.69 -17.65
N ALA A 113 7.75 -0.26 -17.34
CA ALA A 113 7.48 0.62 -16.21
C ALA A 113 7.76 -0.08 -14.87
N SER A 114 7.35 -1.34 -14.71
CA SER A 114 7.69 -2.13 -13.53
C SER A 114 9.19 -2.25 -13.32
N LYS A 115 9.97 -2.48 -14.39
CA LYS A 115 11.44 -2.53 -14.30
C LYS A 115 12.02 -1.20 -13.83
N ALA A 116 11.57 -0.08 -14.40
CA ALA A 116 12.04 1.25 -13.98
C ALA A 116 11.77 1.51 -12.49
N VAL A 117 10.59 1.15 -11.99
CA VAL A 117 10.25 1.25 -10.56
C VAL A 117 11.16 0.37 -9.71
N ILE A 118 11.45 -0.87 -10.15
CA ILE A 118 12.38 -1.76 -9.43
C ILE A 118 13.75 -1.11 -9.34
N ASP A 119 14.29 -0.63 -10.47
CA ASP A 119 15.61 0.00 -10.52
C ASP A 119 15.68 1.23 -9.57
N ARG A 120 14.62 2.05 -9.54
CA ARG A 120 14.52 3.19 -8.61
C ARG A 120 14.41 2.74 -7.15
N ALA A 121 13.61 1.72 -6.85
CA ALA A 121 13.47 1.19 -5.50
C ALA A 121 14.81 0.69 -4.95
N PHE A 122 15.59 -0.05 -5.76
CA PHE A 122 16.93 -0.50 -5.36
C PHE A 122 17.95 0.65 -5.21
N SER A 123 17.71 1.81 -5.84
CA SER A 123 18.59 2.97 -5.69
C SER A 123 18.36 3.77 -4.39
N VAL A 124 17.20 3.61 -3.74
CA VAL A 124 16.81 4.40 -2.57
C VAL A 124 16.61 3.54 -1.32
N VAL A 125 16.03 2.36 -1.47
CA VAL A 125 15.70 1.46 -0.36
C VAL A 125 16.85 0.48 -0.14
N PRO A 126 17.41 0.39 1.07
CA PRO A 126 18.59 -0.42 1.36
C PRO A 126 18.23 -1.90 1.54
N PHE A 127 17.65 -2.54 0.53
CA PHE A 127 17.24 -3.94 0.59
C PHE A 127 18.44 -4.87 0.83
N LYS A 128 18.45 -5.58 1.97
CA LYS A 128 19.45 -6.65 2.26
C LYS A 128 18.82 -8.05 2.33
N GLY A 129 17.50 -8.14 2.26
CA GLY A 129 16.76 -9.41 2.28
C GLY A 129 16.81 -10.16 0.94
N GLN A 130 16.34 -11.41 0.95
CA GLN A 130 16.22 -12.24 -0.24
C GLN A 130 15.00 -11.82 -1.08
N VAL A 131 15.18 -11.58 -2.38
CA VAL A 131 14.07 -11.27 -3.30
C VAL A 131 13.22 -12.52 -3.53
N GLN A 132 11.93 -12.45 -3.19
CA GLN A 132 10.93 -13.46 -3.52
C GLN A 132 10.05 -13.00 -4.68
N LEU A 133 10.39 -13.49 -5.88
CA LEU A 133 9.53 -13.32 -7.05
C LEU A 133 8.31 -14.22 -6.97
N ASP A 134 7.17 -13.73 -7.47
CA ASP A 134 6.00 -14.59 -7.59
C ASP A 134 6.22 -15.64 -8.69
N LYS A 135 6.27 -16.91 -8.27
CA LYS A 135 6.25 -18.04 -9.19
C LYS A 135 4.81 -18.54 -9.33
N THR A 136 3.89 -17.68 -9.76
CA THR A 136 2.58 -18.16 -10.22
C THR A 136 2.78 -19.01 -11.46
N LYS A 137 2.99 -20.32 -11.29
CA LYS A 137 2.70 -21.29 -12.34
C LYS A 137 1.18 -21.22 -12.56
N LYS A 138 0.76 -20.84 -13.78
CA LYS A 138 -0.66 -20.90 -14.17
C LYS A 138 -1.24 -22.26 -13.79
N GLY A 139 -2.25 -22.29 -12.93
CA GLY A 139 -3.04 -23.50 -12.63
C GLY A 139 -2.84 -24.16 -11.26
N VAL A 140 -1.93 -23.70 -10.41
CA VAL A 140 -1.82 -24.23 -9.03
C VAL A 140 -2.57 -23.30 -8.07
N LYS A 141 -3.72 -23.74 -7.53
CA LYS A 141 -4.32 -23.12 -6.35
C LYS A 141 -3.45 -23.46 -5.15
N GLN A 142 -2.50 -22.59 -4.82
CA GLN A 142 -1.74 -22.72 -3.58
C GLN A 142 -2.57 -22.22 -2.41
N GLY A 143 -2.56 -22.97 -1.30
CA GLY A 143 -3.18 -22.53 -0.06
C GLY A 143 -2.58 -21.21 0.44
N ALA A 144 -3.36 -20.46 1.23
CA ALA A 144 -3.10 -19.08 1.65
C ALA A 144 -1.75 -18.81 2.37
N ALA A 145 -0.96 -19.85 2.68
CA ALA A 145 0.28 -19.78 3.44
C ALA A 145 1.56 -19.95 2.59
N ALA A 146 1.50 -20.33 1.31
CA ALA A 146 2.67 -20.91 0.64
C ALA A 146 3.77 -19.93 0.18
N HIS A 147 3.51 -18.63 -0.04
CA HIS A 147 4.54 -17.70 -0.55
C HIS A 147 4.34 -16.24 -0.09
N ARG A 148 4.31 -15.98 1.22
CA ARG A 148 4.38 -14.61 1.72
C ARG A 148 5.83 -14.30 2.08
N ALA A 149 6.45 -13.43 1.30
CA ALA A 149 7.68 -12.77 1.73
C ALA A 149 7.44 -12.10 3.10
N ASP A 150 8.46 -12.03 3.94
CA ASP A 150 8.36 -11.42 5.28
C ASP A 150 7.87 -9.97 5.18
N HIS A 151 8.35 -9.27 4.13
CA HIS A 151 7.96 -7.89 3.83
C HIS A 151 7.42 -7.76 2.40
N GLN A 152 6.30 -7.04 2.27
CA GLN A 152 5.70 -6.74 0.97
C GLN A 152 5.68 -5.24 0.75
N PHE A 153 6.32 -4.85 -0.34
CA PHE A 153 6.37 -3.49 -0.83
C PHE A 153 5.41 -3.37 -2.00
N TRP A 154 4.74 -2.23 -2.11
CA TRP A 154 3.80 -1.98 -3.18
C TRP A 154 4.12 -0.67 -3.85
N TYR A 155 4.21 -0.72 -5.17
CA TYR A 155 4.09 0.46 -6.01
C TYR A 155 2.66 0.52 -6.53
N PHE A 156 2.00 1.64 -6.25
CA PHE A 156 0.59 1.84 -6.46
C PHE A 156 0.35 3.04 -7.39
N GLU A 157 -0.40 2.83 -8.47
CA GLU A 157 -0.88 3.88 -9.36
C GLU A 157 -2.40 4.07 -9.24
N ASP A 158 -2.82 5.27 -8.82
CA ASP A 158 -4.24 5.63 -8.77
C ASP A 158 -4.72 6.15 -10.13
N THR A 159 -5.06 5.24 -11.06
CA THR A 159 -5.29 5.58 -12.49
C THR A 159 -6.75 5.73 -12.94
N ARG A 160 -7.77 5.43 -12.11
CA ARG A 160 -9.19 5.80 -12.41
C ARG A 160 -9.52 7.22 -12.02
N CYS A 161 -8.51 8.01 -11.69
CA CYS A 161 -8.67 9.41 -11.38
C CYS A 161 -8.73 10.24 -12.66
N ILE A 162 -9.23 11.45 -12.52
CA ILE A 162 -9.30 12.48 -13.55
C ILE A 162 -7.95 12.51 -14.31
N PRO A 163 -7.94 12.39 -15.65
CA PRO A 163 -6.70 12.35 -16.42
C PRO A 163 -5.77 13.53 -16.08
N GLY A 164 -4.51 13.25 -15.74
CA GLY A 164 -3.51 14.26 -15.38
C GLY A 164 -3.39 14.57 -13.88
N GLU A 165 -4.12 13.88 -13.01
CA GLU A 165 -3.95 13.96 -11.56
C GLU A 165 -3.47 12.64 -10.92
N GLU A 166 -2.82 11.76 -11.66
CA GLU A 166 -2.34 10.49 -11.15
C GLU A 166 -1.41 10.70 -9.93
N VAL A 167 -1.60 9.88 -8.89
CA VAL A 167 -0.70 9.85 -7.74
C VAL A 167 -0.11 8.46 -7.62
N LEU A 168 1.21 8.45 -7.50
CA LEU A 168 2.04 7.28 -7.37
C LEU A 168 2.45 7.15 -5.92
N HIS A 169 2.34 5.96 -5.36
CA HIS A 169 2.78 5.69 -4.00
C HIS A 169 3.73 4.49 -3.95
N PHE A 170 4.72 4.57 -3.06
CA PHE A 170 5.62 3.46 -2.75
C PHE A 170 5.76 3.30 -1.23
N GLY A 171 5.73 2.06 -0.74
CA GLY A 171 5.75 1.79 0.69
C GLY A 171 5.44 0.34 1.04
N SER A 172 5.26 0.07 2.33
CA SER A 172 4.94 -1.25 2.87
C SER A 172 3.42 -1.44 2.99
N MET A 173 2.95 -2.68 2.86
CA MET A 173 1.54 -3.01 3.13
C MET A 173 1.39 -3.71 4.49
N THR A 174 0.57 -3.15 5.35
CA THR A 174 0.33 -3.60 6.71
C THR A 174 -1.09 -4.15 6.83
N GLY A 175 -1.20 -5.47 7.00
CA GLY A 175 -2.48 -6.16 7.09
C GLY A 175 -3.17 -6.30 5.72
N ALA A 176 -2.91 -7.43 5.04
CA ALA A 176 -3.77 -7.87 3.95
C ALA A 176 -5.00 -8.56 4.56
N VAL A 177 -6.19 -8.03 4.31
CA VAL A 177 -7.44 -8.75 4.60
C VAL A 177 -7.59 -9.82 3.51
N LYS A 178 -7.97 -11.03 3.92
CA LYS A 178 -8.16 -12.18 3.03
C LYS A 178 -8.99 -11.76 1.81
N GLY A 179 -8.47 -12.01 0.62
CA GLY A 179 -9.29 -12.16 -0.59
C GLY A 179 -10.03 -13.48 -0.57
#